data_AF-A0A139AS83-F1
#
_entry.id   AF-A0A139AS83-F1
#
_cell.length_a   1.000
_cell.length_b   1.000
_cell.length_c   1.000
_cell.angle_alpha   90.00
_cell.angle_beta   90.00
_cell.angle_gamma   90.00
#
_symmetry.space_group_name_H-M   'P 1'
#
loop_
_entity.id
_entity.type
_entity.pdbx_description
1 polymer ?
#
loop_
_entity_poly.entity_id
_entity_poly.type
_entity_poly.pdbx_seq_one_letter_code
_entity_poly.pdbx_strand_id
1 'polypeptide(L)'
;MATSCCFVPCGRPLRYGVEAISQGRIAPRDVKKARKFPQDLDIRWADDGSAKLHTRCWEEALAHAEKVVAKGGRRTRTAMTAGDTFCAGLVIEADDTIETFDAQESVLEGAAKAAELIQEHENIMFFTGAGLSTSAGIGDYRGLYGKWSEMDLGVEGGDSESVPYERLRPTLAHEAIAWIARQKAAGTGTVGVVTQNCDGLHELTLTGFPPTTTTVAALHGCVFEEACMNDACGARFMRDFYVMDDEGGEWYEKMQDGKTAKAKKALGEPLPGTQLCPTCRLTHMTRRDCERCGSPLRDTIINFGDKLEPHVWDRAEKVAKDCSLCIVLGSTVLVTPASELVTKLCRKKNVVVCNRQATGADGLPSVVRIHAECDVFMAEVMKLLLQASNGGTFDEFVSGLDEKRKGYDRLRAVESGFVISN
;
A
#
# COMPACT_ATOMS: atom_id res chain seq x y z
N MET A 1 14.62 -22.24 -11.41
CA MET A 1 15.33 -23.12 -10.45
C MET A 1 14.30 -23.65 -9.46
N ALA A 2 14.27 -24.95 -9.19
CA ALA A 2 13.33 -25.55 -8.26
C ALA A 2 13.67 -25.11 -6.83
N THR A 3 13.06 -24.02 -6.36
CA THR A 3 13.15 -23.60 -4.95
C THR A 3 12.37 -24.62 -4.12
N SER A 4 13.09 -25.32 -3.25
CA SER A 4 12.52 -26.32 -2.35
C SER A 4 11.47 -25.69 -1.45
N CYS A 5 10.26 -26.25 -1.46
CA CYS A 5 9.18 -25.92 -0.53
C CYS A 5 9.57 -26.20 0.93
N CYS A 6 8.88 -25.47 1.82
CA CYS A 6 9.06 -25.38 3.26
C CYS A 6 8.98 -26.68 4.10
N PHE A 7 8.31 -27.76 3.67
CA PHE A 7 8.27 -29.00 4.46
C PHE A 7 9.47 -29.91 4.16
N VAL A 8 10.04 -30.54 5.19
CA VAL A 8 11.28 -31.33 5.09
C VAL A 8 11.25 -32.45 4.03
N PRO A 9 10.10 -33.07 3.65
CA PRO A 9 10.06 -33.92 2.45
C PRO A 9 9.09 -33.43 1.35
N CYS A 10 8.81 -32.12 1.24
CA CYS A 10 7.87 -31.58 0.25
C CYS A 10 8.30 -31.88 -1.21
N GLY A 11 7.65 -32.86 -1.86
CA GLY A 11 7.93 -33.26 -3.25
C GLY A 11 7.11 -32.54 -4.33
N ARG A 12 6.40 -31.46 -3.99
CA ARG A 12 5.48 -30.78 -4.92
C ARG A 12 6.17 -29.62 -5.67
N PRO A 13 5.89 -29.42 -6.97
CA PRO A 13 6.35 -28.24 -7.67
C PRO A 13 5.63 -26.98 -7.16
N LEU A 14 6.37 -25.88 -6.97
CA LEU A 14 5.82 -24.57 -6.61
C LEU A 14 5.09 -23.99 -7.83
N ARG A 15 3.77 -24.17 -7.89
CA ARG A 15 2.88 -23.53 -8.86
C ARG A 15 2.24 -22.24 -8.33
N TYR A 16 1.81 -22.28 -7.07
CA TYR A 16 1.28 -21.14 -6.33
C TYR A 16 2.03 -21.09 -5.00
N GLY A 17 2.42 -19.89 -4.58
CA GLY A 17 3.25 -19.67 -3.42
C GLY A 17 2.60 -18.73 -2.42
N VAL A 18 2.89 -18.95 -1.15
CA VAL A 18 2.61 -17.99 -0.09
C VAL A 18 3.89 -17.73 0.70
N GLU A 19 4.10 -16.47 1.06
CA GLU A 19 5.18 -16.01 1.92
C GLU A 19 4.57 -15.60 3.26
N ALA A 20 4.81 -16.44 4.25
CA ALA A 20 4.36 -16.25 5.62
C ALA A 20 5.47 -15.56 6.40
N ILE A 21 5.15 -14.49 7.13
CA ILE A 21 6.17 -13.73 7.85
C ILE A 21 5.77 -13.62 9.32
N SER A 22 6.63 -14.13 10.19
CA SER A 22 6.52 -13.96 11.63
C SER A 22 7.09 -12.61 12.06
N GLN A 23 6.31 -11.56 11.85
CA GLN A 23 6.68 -10.19 12.15
C GLN A 23 6.67 -9.91 13.67
N GLY A 24 7.70 -10.39 14.36
CA GLY A 24 8.25 -9.71 15.54
C GLY A 24 7.78 -10.15 16.92
N ARG A 25 6.94 -11.17 17.05
CA ARG A 25 6.61 -11.71 18.40
C ARG A 25 7.63 -12.72 18.93
N ILE A 26 8.73 -12.94 18.21
CA ILE A 26 9.77 -13.90 18.59
C ILE A 26 11.14 -13.29 18.35
N ALA A 27 11.98 -13.29 19.38
CA ALA A 27 13.34 -12.81 19.23
C ALA A 27 14.12 -13.73 18.27
N PRO A 28 14.95 -13.21 17.34
CA PRO A 28 15.73 -14.01 16.38
C PRO A 28 16.59 -15.13 17.01
N ARG A 29 16.96 -14.98 18.29
CA ARG A 29 17.67 -15.98 19.10
C ARG A 29 16.85 -17.23 19.45
N ASP A 30 15.52 -17.15 19.35
CA ASP A 30 14.58 -18.21 19.70
C ASP A 30 14.22 -19.08 18.49
N VAL A 31 14.37 -18.57 17.25
CA VAL A 31 14.24 -19.34 15.99
C VAL A 31 15.33 -20.41 15.88
N LYS A 32 16.57 -20.08 16.25
CA LYS A 32 17.71 -21.02 16.20
C LYS A 32 17.60 -22.21 17.18
N LYS A 33 16.59 -22.23 18.06
CA LYS A 33 16.40 -23.27 19.09
C LYS A 33 15.20 -24.18 18.86
N ALA A 34 14.41 -23.99 17.80
CA ALA A 34 13.31 -24.88 17.45
C ALA A 34 13.87 -26.24 16.98
N ARG A 35 14.12 -27.15 17.92
CA ARG A 35 14.48 -28.54 17.63
C ARG A 35 13.22 -29.40 17.63
N LYS A 36 12.90 -29.88 16.43
CA LYS A 36 11.97 -30.97 16.08
C LYS A 36 10.48 -30.65 16.25
N PHE A 37 9.85 -30.22 15.16
CA PHE A 37 8.49 -30.64 14.84
C PHE A 37 8.40 -32.18 14.85
N PRO A 38 7.21 -32.78 15.07
CA PRO A 38 6.97 -34.15 14.66
C PRO A 38 7.38 -34.31 13.18
N GLN A 39 7.93 -35.48 12.81
CA GLN A 39 8.68 -35.73 11.56
C GLN A 39 7.91 -35.41 10.26
N ASP A 40 6.63 -35.05 10.35
CA ASP A 40 5.65 -34.83 9.30
C ASP A 40 5.36 -33.34 8.95
N LEU A 41 5.70 -32.33 9.77
CA LEU A 41 5.33 -30.91 9.49
C LEU A 41 6.38 -29.84 9.88
N ASP A 42 7.68 -30.10 9.71
CA ASP A 42 8.73 -29.10 10.03
C ASP A 42 8.83 -27.99 8.96
N ILE A 43 8.36 -26.77 9.27
CA ILE A 43 8.43 -25.59 8.40
C ILE A 43 9.84 -25.00 8.42
N ARG A 44 10.45 -24.83 7.24
CA ARG A 44 11.73 -24.12 7.07
C ARG A 44 11.53 -22.61 7.11
N TRP A 45 11.71 -22.02 8.28
CA TRP A 45 11.82 -20.57 8.47
C TRP A 45 13.22 -20.06 8.11
N ALA A 46 13.29 -18.91 7.45
CA ALA A 46 14.52 -18.16 7.22
C ALA A 46 14.96 -17.42 8.50
N ASP A 47 16.20 -16.92 8.51
CA ASP A 47 16.80 -16.22 9.66
C ASP A 47 16.05 -14.92 10.04
N ASP A 48 15.31 -14.33 9.10
CA ASP A 48 14.47 -13.13 9.28
C ASP A 48 13.04 -13.46 9.74
N GLY A 49 12.72 -14.73 9.98
CA GLY A 49 11.38 -15.16 10.39
C GLY A 49 10.37 -15.30 9.25
N SER A 50 10.79 -15.22 7.98
CA SER A 50 9.94 -15.50 6.82
C SER A 50 9.96 -16.99 6.42
N ALA A 51 8.93 -17.46 5.72
CA ALA A 51 8.88 -18.78 5.10
C ALA A 51 8.08 -18.75 3.80
N LYS A 52 8.56 -19.47 2.77
CA LYS A 52 7.84 -19.64 1.50
C LYS A 52 7.22 -21.03 1.43
N LEU A 53 5.89 -21.09 1.41
CA LEU A 53 5.11 -22.32 1.38
C LEU A 53 4.32 -22.44 0.08
N HIS A 54 4.00 -23.68 -0.34
CA HIS A 54 2.89 -23.86 -1.27
C HIS A 54 1.58 -23.47 -0.57
N THR A 55 0.59 -22.97 -1.31
CA THR A 55 -0.75 -22.68 -0.76
C THR A 55 -1.31 -23.84 0.05
N ARG A 56 -1.28 -25.06 -0.49
CA ARG A 56 -1.75 -26.25 0.24
C ARG A 56 -0.88 -26.58 1.46
N CYS A 57 0.43 -26.33 1.40
CA CYS A 57 1.31 -26.56 2.54
C CYS A 57 1.02 -25.58 3.68
N TRP A 58 0.67 -24.34 3.34
CA TRP A 58 0.20 -23.35 4.30
C TRP A 58 -1.12 -23.74 4.95
N GLU A 59 -2.12 -24.13 4.16
CA GLU A 59 -3.42 -24.59 4.68
C GLU A 59 -3.25 -25.76 5.66
N GLU A 60 -2.38 -26.72 5.34
CA GLU A 60 -2.04 -27.85 6.22
C GLU A 60 -1.37 -27.38 7.51
N ALA A 61 -0.45 -26.41 7.45
CA ALA A 61 0.20 -25.81 8.61
C ALA A 61 -0.78 -25.04 9.51
N LEU A 62 -1.62 -24.19 8.92
CA LEU A 62 -2.59 -23.36 9.64
C LEU A 62 -3.63 -24.23 10.35
N ALA A 63 -4.20 -25.20 9.65
CA ALA A 63 -5.18 -26.13 10.24
C ALA A 63 -4.57 -26.96 11.39
N HIS A 64 -3.28 -27.30 11.31
CA HIS A 64 -2.58 -27.95 12.42
C HIS A 64 -2.43 -26.98 13.61
N ALA A 65 -1.99 -25.75 13.36
CA ALA A 65 -1.79 -24.73 14.38
C ALA A 65 -3.10 -24.43 15.14
N GLU A 66 -4.21 -24.26 14.43
CA GLU A 66 -5.54 -24.05 15.04
C GLU A 66 -5.96 -25.21 15.93
N LYS A 67 -5.73 -26.47 15.50
CA LYS A 67 -6.03 -27.66 16.31
C LYS A 67 -5.20 -27.72 17.58
N VAL A 68 -3.93 -27.32 17.52
CA VAL A 68 -3.03 -27.26 18.69
C VAL A 68 -3.56 -26.24 19.71
N VAL A 69 -3.95 -25.05 19.24
CA VAL A 69 -4.56 -24.01 20.10
C VAL A 69 -5.89 -24.48 20.70
N ALA A 70 -6.77 -25.10 19.89
CA ALA A 70 -8.08 -25.57 20.35
C ALA A 70 -8.01 -26.65 21.45
N LYS A 71 -6.94 -27.46 21.48
CA LYS A 71 -6.73 -28.53 22.49
C LYS A 71 -6.16 -28.04 23.83
N GLY A 72 -6.18 -26.73 24.09
CA GLY A 72 -5.65 -26.13 25.32
C GLY A 72 -4.24 -25.56 25.18
N GLY A 73 -3.69 -25.52 23.96
CA GLY A 73 -2.55 -24.66 23.65
C GLY A 73 -2.95 -23.19 23.84
N ARG A 74 -2.21 -22.43 24.65
CA ARG A 74 -2.50 -21.00 24.78
C ARG A 74 -2.17 -20.30 23.47
N ARG A 75 -3.07 -19.44 23.00
CA ARG A 75 -2.78 -18.33 22.08
C ARG A 75 -1.83 -17.37 22.83
N THR A 76 -0.52 -17.63 22.87
CA THR A 76 0.39 -16.79 23.65
C THR A 76 0.89 -15.61 22.83
N ARG A 77 0.64 -14.40 23.34
CA ARG A 77 1.39 -13.19 22.98
C ARG A 77 2.63 -12.98 23.88
N THR A 78 2.79 -13.69 25.01
CA THR A 78 3.89 -13.44 25.98
C THR A 78 4.05 -14.52 27.08
N ALA A 79 4.22 -15.81 26.75
CA ALA A 79 4.80 -16.80 27.70
C ALA A 79 5.25 -18.06 26.95
N MET A 80 6.55 -18.38 27.00
CA MET A 80 7.17 -19.47 26.24
C MET A 80 7.52 -20.68 27.13
N THR A 81 6.93 -21.84 26.85
CA THR A 81 7.57 -23.18 26.97
C THR A 81 6.91 -24.21 26.02
N ALA A 82 7.74 -25.16 25.55
CA ALA A 82 7.49 -26.35 24.72
C ALA A 82 7.17 -26.18 23.22
N GLY A 83 8.21 -26.45 22.41
CA GLY A 83 8.27 -26.71 20.96
C GLY A 83 7.01 -26.47 20.12
N ASP A 84 6.08 -27.44 20.13
CA ASP A 84 4.93 -27.46 19.21
C ASP A 84 3.98 -26.26 19.37
N THR A 85 3.78 -25.77 20.61
CA THR A 85 2.86 -24.64 20.88
C THR A 85 3.39 -23.29 20.38
N PHE A 86 4.72 -23.14 20.36
CA PHE A 86 5.38 -21.95 19.86
C PHE A 86 5.27 -21.85 18.34
N CYS A 87 5.49 -22.94 17.62
CA CYS A 87 5.32 -22.99 16.17
C CYS A 87 3.85 -22.77 15.74
N ALA A 88 2.88 -23.28 16.51
CA ALA A 88 1.47 -23.00 16.25
C ALA A 88 1.13 -21.50 16.40
N GLY A 89 1.67 -20.83 17.42
CA GLY A 89 1.52 -19.39 17.59
C GLY A 89 2.07 -18.59 16.41
N LEU A 90 3.22 -19.01 15.88
CA LEU A 90 3.86 -18.41 14.71
C LEU A 90 3.02 -18.49 13.45
N VAL A 91 2.49 -19.67 13.15
CA VAL A 91 1.67 -19.87 11.96
C VAL A 91 0.39 -19.05 12.04
N ILE A 92 -0.25 -18.99 13.22
CA ILE A 92 -1.47 -18.18 13.42
C ILE A 92 -1.18 -16.68 13.28
N GLU A 93 -0.01 -16.22 13.71
CA GLU A 93 0.37 -14.83 13.55
C GLU A 93 0.74 -14.47 12.11
N ALA A 94 1.47 -15.34 11.42
CA ALA A 94 1.85 -15.13 10.03
C ALA A 94 0.65 -15.19 9.07
N ASP A 95 -0.48 -15.76 9.50
CA ASP A 95 -1.74 -15.72 8.76
C ASP A 95 -2.29 -14.30 8.59
N ASP A 96 -2.05 -13.42 9.56
CA ASP A 96 -2.51 -12.03 9.51
C ASP A 96 -1.77 -11.19 8.44
N THR A 97 -0.59 -11.62 8.00
CA THR A 97 0.32 -10.83 7.14
C THR A 97 0.75 -11.55 5.87
N ILE A 98 0.19 -12.73 5.61
CA ILE A 98 0.61 -13.61 4.53
C ILE A 98 0.48 -12.96 3.14
N GLU A 99 1.51 -13.11 2.33
CA GLU A 99 1.52 -12.70 0.93
C GLU A 99 1.33 -13.93 0.03
N THR A 100 0.44 -13.84 -0.96
CA THR A 100 0.22 -14.89 -1.96
C THR A 100 0.80 -14.44 -3.31
N PHE A 101 1.25 -15.41 -4.10
CA PHE A 101 1.82 -15.21 -5.43
C PHE A 101 1.25 -16.25 -6.40
N ASP A 102 0.61 -15.75 -7.45
CA ASP A 102 0.07 -16.56 -8.53
C ASP A 102 1.20 -17.05 -9.48
N ALA A 103 0.93 -18.15 -10.18
CA ALA A 103 1.78 -18.57 -11.28
C ALA A 103 1.81 -17.50 -12.39
N GLN A 104 2.92 -17.39 -13.11
CA GLN A 104 3.03 -16.46 -14.24
C GLN A 104 1.88 -16.61 -15.25
N GLU A 105 1.46 -17.85 -15.54
CA GLU A 105 0.33 -18.13 -16.43
C GLU A 105 -0.97 -17.49 -15.92
N SER A 106 -1.29 -17.62 -14.64
CA SER A 106 -2.47 -17.01 -14.03
C SER A 106 -2.38 -15.48 -13.98
N VAL A 107 -1.18 -14.92 -13.79
CA VAL A 107 -0.96 -13.46 -13.88
C VAL A 107 -1.24 -12.97 -15.30
N LEU A 108 -0.78 -13.71 -16.32
CA LEU A 108 -1.04 -13.39 -17.73
C LEU A 108 -2.52 -13.47 -18.09
N GLU A 109 -3.24 -14.49 -17.61
CA GLU A 109 -4.69 -14.62 -17.79
C GLU A 109 -5.45 -13.45 -17.12
N GLY A 110 -5.08 -13.10 -15.89
CA GLY A 110 -5.66 -11.97 -15.17
C GLY A 110 -5.38 -10.63 -15.85
N ALA A 111 -4.16 -10.44 -16.36
CA ALA A 111 -3.76 -9.26 -17.13
C ALA A 111 -4.52 -9.16 -18.44
N ALA A 112 -4.73 -10.28 -19.15
CA ALA A 112 -5.56 -10.33 -20.35
C ALA A 112 -7.00 -9.93 -20.06
N LYS A 113 -7.59 -10.46 -18.99
CA LYS A 113 -8.95 -10.09 -18.60
C LYS A 113 -9.05 -8.62 -18.21
N ALA A 114 -8.06 -8.09 -17.48
CA ALA A 114 -8.03 -6.68 -17.11
C ALA A 114 -7.87 -5.77 -18.34
N ALA A 115 -7.00 -6.12 -19.29
CA ALA A 115 -6.82 -5.36 -20.51
C ALA A 115 -8.08 -5.35 -21.40
N GLU A 116 -8.81 -6.46 -21.48
CA GLU A 116 -10.13 -6.52 -22.14
C GLU A 116 -11.11 -5.56 -21.47
N LEU A 117 -11.30 -5.67 -20.15
CA LEU A 117 -12.20 -4.79 -19.40
C LEU A 117 -11.81 -3.32 -19.50
N ILE A 118 -10.51 -2.99 -19.46
CA ILE A 118 -10.02 -1.63 -19.64
C ILE A 118 -10.40 -1.11 -21.02
N GLN A 119 -10.35 -1.92 -22.08
CA GLN A 119 -10.75 -1.48 -23.42
C GLN A 119 -12.27 -1.25 -23.50
N GLU A 120 -13.07 -2.17 -22.97
CA GLU A 120 -14.54 -2.14 -23.04
C GLU A 120 -15.19 -0.99 -22.25
N HIS A 121 -14.58 -0.57 -21.14
CA HIS A 121 -15.18 0.41 -20.24
C HIS A 121 -14.66 1.83 -20.45
N GLU A 122 -15.55 2.80 -20.59
CA GLU A 122 -15.18 4.21 -20.78
C GLU A 122 -14.78 4.90 -19.46
N ASN A 123 -15.47 4.59 -18.36
CA ASN A 123 -15.26 5.24 -17.07
C ASN A 123 -14.63 4.26 -16.08
N ILE A 124 -13.35 4.49 -15.75
CA ILE A 124 -12.55 3.58 -14.93
C ILE A 124 -12.17 4.28 -13.63
N MET A 125 -12.36 3.58 -12.52
CA MET A 125 -11.84 3.96 -11.23
C MET A 125 -10.62 3.09 -10.89
N PHE A 126 -9.48 3.70 -10.62
CA PHE A 126 -8.37 3.06 -9.93
C PHE A 126 -8.47 3.35 -8.44
N PHE A 127 -8.47 2.32 -7.61
CA PHE A 127 -8.37 2.43 -6.16
C PHE A 127 -7.00 1.95 -5.71
N THR A 128 -6.16 2.83 -5.18
CA THR A 128 -4.74 2.53 -4.96
C THR A 128 -4.34 2.66 -3.49
N GLY A 129 -3.45 1.78 -3.05
CA GLY A 129 -2.86 1.78 -1.71
C GLY A 129 -1.33 1.67 -1.77
N ALA A 130 -0.71 1.58 -0.59
CA ALA A 130 0.74 1.72 -0.46
C ALA A 130 1.52 0.61 -1.19
N GLY A 131 0.90 -0.55 -1.41
CA GLY A 131 1.47 -1.64 -2.21
C GLY A 131 1.73 -1.28 -3.67
N LEU A 132 1.16 -0.19 -4.18
CA LEU A 132 1.46 0.36 -5.51
C LEU A 132 2.82 1.06 -5.55
N SER A 133 3.26 1.64 -4.42
CA SER A 133 4.44 2.50 -4.31
C SER A 133 5.67 1.78 -3.75
N THR A 134 5.59 0.47 -3.48
CA THR A 134 6.69 -0.30 -2.86
C THR A 134 7.96 -0.31 -3.70
N SER A 135 7.84 -0.45 -5.02
CA SER A 135 8.98 -0.40 -5.95
C SER A 135 9.58 1.00 -6.13
N ALA A 136 8.91 2.06 -5.64
CA ALA A 136 9.46 3.41 -5.60
C ALA A 136 10.40 3.64 -4.41
N GLY A 137 10.51 2.68 -3.49
CA GLY A 137 11.32 2.78 -2.27
C GLY A 137 10.54 3.24 -1.03
N ILE A 138 9.21 3.31 -1.09
CA ILE A 138 8.36 3.48 0.10
C ILE A 138 8.03 2.10 0.65
N GLY A 139 8.37 1.79 1.91
CA GLY A 139 7.78 0.64 2.57
C GLY A 139 6.25 0.75 2.55
N ASP A 140 5.53 -0.36 2.37
CA ASP A 140 4.07 -0.30 2.49
C ASP A 140 3.65 -0.09 3.95
N TYR A 141 2.37 -0.20 4.27
CA TYR A 141 1.92 -0.03 5.65
C TYR A 141 1.84 -1.36 6.41
N ARG A 142 1.48 -2.46 5.73
CA ARG A 142 1.10 -3.75 6.35
C ARG A 142 1.69 -4.99 5.67
N GLY A 143 2.54 -4.82 4.66
CA GLY A 143 3.27 -5.92 4.03
C GLY A 143 4.50 -6.31 4.83
N LEU A 144 5.37 -7.11 4.22
CA LEU A 144 6.55 -7.70 4.87
C LEU A 144 7.48 -6.68 5.55
N TYR A 145 7.60 -5.47 5.00
CA TYR A 145 8.44 -4.39 5.54
C TYR A 145 7.62 -3.11 5.75
N GLY A 146 6.33 -3.27 6.06
CA GLY A 146 5.43 -2.14 6.16
C GLY A 146 5.58 -1.36 7.46
N LYS A 147 5.34 -0.04 7.47
CA LYS A 147 5.51 0.82 8.65
C LYS A 147 4.79 0.31 9.92
N TRP A 148 3.56 -0.19 9.80
CA TRP A 148 2.83 -0.76 10.95
C TRP A 148 3.36 -2.15 11.30
N SER A 149 3.73 -2.93 10.30
CA SER A 149 4.40 -4.21 10.48
C SER A 149 5.68 -4.04 11.31
N GLU A 150 6.54 -3.08 10.96
CA GLU A 150 7.78 -2.71 11.66
C GLU A 150 7.54 -2.18 13.08
N MET A 151 6.50 -1.34 13.25
CA MET A 151 6.11 -0.84 14.57
C MET A 151 5.61 -1.98 15.48
N ASP A 152 4.85 -2.93 14.92
CA ASP A 152 4.44 -4.17 15.60
C ASP A 152 5.67 -5.06 15.97
N LEU A 153 6.80 -4.96 15.23
CA LEU A 153 8.07 -5.64 15.57
C LEU A 153 8.77 -5.08 16.82
N GLY A 154 8.38 -3.90 17.31
CA GLY A 154 9.16 -3.17 18.32
C GLY A 154 10.57 -2.82 17.84
N VAL A 155 10.81 -2.89 16.52
CA VAL A 155 12.00 -2.34 15.88
C VAL A 155 11.78 -0.83 15.90
N GLU A 156 12.58 -0.10 16.70
CA GLU A 156 12.83 1.30 16.37
C GLU A 156 13.42 1.26 14.96
N GLY A 157 12.64 1.68 13.96
CA GLY A 157 12.91 1.51 12.53
C GLY A 157 14.40 1.55 12.27
N GLY A 158 14.98 0.42 11.85
CA GLY A 158 16.39 0.39 11.49
C GLY A 158 16.59 1.46 10.41
N ASP A 159 17.65 2.25 10.53
CA ASP A 159 18.08 3.27 9.56
C ASP A 159 18.38 2.64 8.19
N SER A 160 17.41 2.05 7.49
CA SER A 160 17.38 2.22 6.04
C SER A 160 17.02 3.68 5.87
N GLU A 161 17.98 4.51 5.43
CA GLU A 161 17.70 5.90 5.08
C GLU A 161 16.44 5.94 4.22
N SER A 162 15.31 6.32 4.81
CA SER A 162 14.05 6.39 4.09
C SER A 162 14.27 7.39 2.96
N VAL A 163 14.08 6.96 1.72
CA VAL A 163 14.25 7.85 0.56
C VAL A 163 13.35 9.07 0.80
N PRO A 164 13.89 10.30 0.85
CA PRO A 164 13.09 11.50 1.02
C PRO A 164 11.94 11.52 0.03
N TYR A 165 10.75 11.97 0.44
CA TYR A 165 9.57 11.92 -0.42
C TYR A 165 9.82 12.64 -1.76
N GLU A 166 10.59 13.72 -1.75
CA GLU A 166 11.01 14.50 -2.92
C GLU A 166 11.74 13.66 -3.97
N ARG A 167 12.42 12.58 -3.57
CA ARG A 167 13.21 11.68 -4.43
C ARG A 167 12.45 10.47 -4.93
N LEU A 168 11.28 10.19 -4.36
CA LEU A 168 10.42 9.09 -4.83
C LEU A 168 9.92 9.37 -6.23
N ARG A 169 9.92 8.35 -7.10
CA ARG A 169 9.47 8.48 -8.48
C ARG A 169 8.33 7.50 -8.77
N PRO A 170 7.38 7.88 -9.64
CA PRO A 170 6.27 7.02 -10.00
C PRO A 170 6.76 5.66 -10.49
N THR A 171 6.08 4.61 -10.04
CA THR A 171 6.36 3.23 -10.46
C THR A 171 5.83 2.97 -11.87
N LEU A 172 6.14 1.80 -12.43
CA LEU A 172 5.60 1.40 -13.74
C LEU A 172 4.06 1.41 -13.71
N ALA A 173 3.46 0.94 -12.62
CA ALA A 173 2.01 0.92 -12.47
C ALA A 173 1.39 2.34 -12.42
N HIS A 174 2.05 3.32 -11.79
CA HIS A 174 1.60 4.72 -11.83
C HIS A 174 1.62 5.27 -13.27
N GLU A 175 2.67 4.97 -14.02
CA GLU A 175 2.83 5.39 -15.42
C GLU A 175 1.83 4.70 -16.35
N ALA A 176 1.52 3.44 -16.10
CA ALA A 176 0.49 2.70 -16.80
C ALA A 176 -0.89 3.33 -16.59
N ILE A 177 -1.25 3.70 -15.34
CA ILE A 177 -2.50 4.42 -15.03
C ILE A 177 -2.56 5.73 -15.81
N ALA A 178 -1.47 6.52 -15.82
CA ALA A 178 -1.43 7.78 -16.56
C ALA A 178 -1.52 7.58 -18.07
N TRP A 179 -0.94 6.50 -18.62
CA TRP A 179 -1.13 6.17 -20.02
C TRP A 179 -2.59 5.80 -20.34
N ILE A 180 -3.23 4.97 -19.51
CA ILE A 180 -4.64 4.59 -19.66
C ILE A 180 -5.54 5.84 -19.58
N ALA A 181 -5.25 6.76 -18.65
CA ALA A 181 -5.96 8.03 -18.54
C ALA A 181 -5.89 8.85 -19.84
N ARG A 182 -4.71 8.92 -20.49
CA ARG A 182 -4.57 9.62 -21.79
C ARG A 182 -5.40 8.96 -22.87
N GLN A 183 -5.38 7.63 -22.97
CA GLN A 183 -6.14 6.91 -23.98
C GLN A 183 -7.66 7.10 -23.80
N LYS A 184 -8.15 7.03 -22.56
CA LYS A 184 -9.58 7.24 -22.27
C LYS A 184 -10.00 8.68 -22.52
N ALA A 185 -9.18 9.65 -22.14
CA ALA A 185 -9.41 11.07 -22.40
C ALA A 185 -9.38 11.44 -23.89
N ALA A 186 -8.64 10.70 -24.73
CA ALA A 186 -8.64 10.89 -26.18
C ALA A 186 -9.95 10.44 -26.85
N GLY A 187 -10.71 9.56 -26.19
CA GLY A 187 -12.09 9.22 -26.54
C GLY A 187 -13.10 10.07 -25.77
N THR A 188 -14.12 9.43 -25.22
CA THR A 188 -15.15 10.03 -24.34
C THR A 188 -15.04 9.57 -22.89
N GLY A 189 -14.03 8.78 -22.57
CA GLY A 189 -13.88 8.12 -21.29
C GLY A 189 -13.22 8.96 -20.22
N THR A 190 -13.32 8.50 -18.98
CA THR A 190 -12.74 9.15 -17.81
C THR A 190 -11.97 8.16 -16.95
N VAL A 191 -10.90 8.65 -16.32
CA VAL A 191 -10.15 7.90 -15.32
C VAL A 191 -10.15 8.66 -14.00
N GLY A 192 -10.72 8.06 -12.96
CA GLY A 192 -10.62 8.55 -11.59
C GLY A 192 -9.64 7.71 -10.78
N VAL A 193 -8.67 8.35 -10.15
CA VAL A 193 -7.77 7.72 -9.18
C VAL A 193 -8.21 8.11 -7.77
N VAL A 194 -8.69 7.13 -7.03
CA VAL A 194 -8.99 7.25 -5.60
C VAL A 194 -7.84 6.58 -4.86
N THR A 195 -6.98 7.37 -4.21
CA THR A 195 -5.78 6.85 -3.56
C THR A 195 -5.83 7.01 -2.05
N GLN A 196 -5.32 6.00 -1.36
CA GLN A 196 -5.06 6.03 0.08
C GLN A 196 -3.61 6.46 0.39
N ASN A 197 -2.80 6.68 -0.65
CA ASN A 197 -1.41 7.07 -0.49
C ASN A 197 -1.30 8.58 -0.33
N CYS A 198 -0.33 9.00 0.47
CA CYS A 198 -0.01 10.41 0.68
C CYS A 198 1.26 10.84 -0.08
N ASP A 199 1.90 9.93 -0.83
CA ASP A 199 3.23 10.10 -1.43
C ASP A 199 3.32 11.07 -2.62
N GLY A 200 2.19 11.54 -3.12
CA GLY A 200 2.11 12.52 -4.21
C GLY A 200 2.49 11.97 -5.60
N LEU A 201 2.62 10.65 -5.78
CA LEU A 201 3.09 10.07 -7.05
C LEU A 201 2.03 10.10 -8.16
N HIS A 202 0.75 9.98 -7.82
CA HIS A 202 -0.34 10.15 -8.81
C HIS A 202 -0.44 11.59 -9.28
N GLU A 203 -0.25 12.54 -8.38
CA GLU A 203 -0.24 13.97 -8.66
C GLU A 203 0.86 14.29 -9.68
N LEU A 204 2.06 13.69 -9.55
CA LEU A 204 3.13 13.84 -10.53
C LEU A 204 2.74 13.31 -11.93
N THR A 205 2.28 12.06 -12.03
CA THR A 205 2.03 11.44 -13.35
C THR A 205 0.79 12.01 -14.05
N LEU A 206 -0.17 12.51 -13.28
CA LEU A 206 -1.43 13.07 -13.75
C LEU A 206 -1.47 14.61 -13.72
N THR A 207 -0.32 15.25 -13.47
CA THR A 207 -0.19 16.70 -13.62
C THR A 207 -0.55 17.12 -15.05
N GLY A 208 -1.41 18.15 -15.17
CA GLY A 208 -1.78 18.74 -16.46
C GLY A 208 -2.95 18.04 -17.19
N PHE A 209 -3.51 16.97 -16.62
CA PHE A 209 -4.74 16.39 -17.18
C PHE A 209 -5.95 17.28 -16.91
N PRO A 210 -6.88 17.43 -17.88
CA PRO A 210 -8.12 18.15 -17.65
C PRO A 210 -8.95 17.49 -16.53
N PRO A 211 -9.47 18.26 -15.55
CA PRO A 211 -10.34 17.72 -14.50
C PRO A 211 -11.60 17.02 -15.03
N THR A 212 -12.01 17.35 -16.26
CA THR A 212 -13.16 16.75 -16.96
C THR A 212 -12.92 15.30 -17.38
N THR A 213 -11.66 14.90 -17.58
CA THR A 213 -11.28 13.56 -18.05
C THR A 213 -10.54 12.76 -16.97
N THR A 214 -9.91 13.45 -16.02
CA THR A 214 -9.11 12.82 -14.97
C THR A 214 -9.35 13.47 -13.63
N THR A 215 -9.53 12.65 -12.59
CA THR A 215 -9.70 13.11 -11.21
C THR A 215 -8.75 12.34 -10.31
N VAL A 216 -8.05 13.04 -9.42
CA VAL A 216 -7.29 12.43 -8.31
C VAL A 216 -7.96 12.81 -6.99
N ALA A 217 -8.28 11.81 -6.17
CA ALA A 217 -8.84 11.96 -4.84
C ALA A 217 -7.95 11.23 -3.83
N ALA A 218 -6.98 11.97 -3.27
CA ALA A 218 -6.09 11.49 -2.21
C ALA A 218 -6.82 11.54 -0.87
N LEU A 219 -7.47 10.42 -0.51
CA LEU A 219 -8.35 10.35 0.66
C LEU A 219 -7.61 10.67 1.96
N HIS A 220 -6.33 10.34 2.06
CA HIS A 220 -5.52 10.54 3.25
C HIS A 220 -4.60 11.77 3.16
N GLY A 221 -4.86 12.68 2.20
CA GLY A 221 -4.03 13.86 1.97
C GLY A 221 -2.82 13.58 1.09
N CYS A 222 -1.99 14.59 0.91
CA CYS A 222 -0.74 14.53 0.15
C CYS A 222 0.36 15.28 0.91
N VAL A 223 1.53 14.67 1.06
CA VAL A 223 2.67 15.25 1.79
C VAL A 223 3.31 16.44 1.09
N PHE A 224 2.82 16.79 -0.10
CA PHE A 224 3.22 17.96 -0.87
C PHE A 224 2.13 19.04 -0.93
N GLU A 225 0.96 18.80 -0.34
CA GLU A 225 -0.17 19.71 -0.41
C GLU A 225 -0.45 20.36 0.95
N GLU A 226 -0.52 21.69 0.94
CA GLU A 226 -0.98 22.49 2.08
C GLU A 226 -2.25 23.28 1.73
N ALA A 227 -3.14 23.44 2.71
CA ALA A 227 -4.42 24.10 2.59
C ALA A 227 -4.52 25.29 3.53
N CYS A 228 -5.20 26.35 3.08
CA CYS A 228 -5.48 27.52 3.90
C CYS A 228 -6.45 27.17 5.03
N MET A 229 -6.11 27.57 6.25
CA MET A 229 -6.99 27.37 7.42
C MET A 229 -8.21 28.30 7.43
N ASN A 230 -8.26 29.29 6.54
CA ASN A 230 -9.45 30.10 6.33
C ASN A 230 -10.36 29.43 5.30
N ASP A 231 -11.43 28.80 5.78
CA ASP A 231 -12.41 28.07 4.95
C ASP A 231 -13.07 28.95 3.87
N ALA A 232 -13.20 30.27 4.12
CA ALA A 232 -13.72 31.19 3.10
C ALA A 232 -12.73 31.45 1.96
N CYS A 233 -11.43 31.26 2.21
CA CYS A 233 -10.38 31.34 1.19
C CYS A 233 -10.31 30.03 0.38
N GLY A 234 -10.28 28.88 1.07
CA GLY A 234 -10.27 27.55 0.44
C GLY A 234 -9.06 27.26 -0.46
N ALA A 235 -8.03 28.11 -0.42
CA ALA A 235 -6.85 27.95 -1.26
C ALA A 235 -6.03 26.72 -0.87
N ARG A 236 -5.54 25.99 -1.86
CA ARG A 236 -4.65 24.83 -1.71
C ARG A 236 -3.42 25.03 -2.57
N PHE A 237 -2.28 24.54 -2.10
CA PHE A 237 -0.98 24.75 -2.72
C PHE A 237 -0.25 23.41 -2.78
N MET A 238 -0.02 22.93 -4.01
CA MET A 238 0.95 21.87 -4.25
C MET A 238 2.36 22.47 -4.24
N ARG A 239 3.24 21.86 -3.47
CA ARG A 239 4.65 22.24 -3.32
C ARG A 239 5.54 21.20 -3.96
N ASP A 240 6.76 21.62 -4.28
CA ASP A 240 7.85 20.77 -4.76
C ASP A 240 8.65 20.12 -3.61
N PHE A 241 8.35 20.49 -2.37
CA PHE A 241 8.96 19.98 -1.13
C PHE A 241 7.92 19.37 -0.17
N TYR A 242 8.38 18.49 0.72
CA TYR A 242 7.59 17.91 1.79
C TYR A 242 7.08 18.98 2.77
N VAL A 243 5.75 19.08 2.94
CA VAL A 243 5.13 20.23 3.62
C VAL A 243 4.92 20.06 5.11
N MET A 244 4.98 18.82 5.63
CA MET A 244 4.65 18.54 7.02
C MET A 244 5.76 18.99 7.98
N ASP A 245 5.35 19.41 9.17
CA ASP A 245 6.23 19.75 10.28
C ASP A 245 6.37 18.55 11.23
N ASP A 246 7.12 17.54 10.79
CA ASP A 246 7.33 16.29 11.56
C ASP A 246 8.11 16.53 12.87
N GLU A 247 8.77 17.68 13.01
CA GLU A 247 9.44 18.09 14.25
C GLU A 247 8.44 18.54 15.34
N GLY A 248 7.15 18.65 15.03
CA GLY A 248 6.15 19.29 15.87
C GLY A 248 5.11 18.39 16.57
N GLY A 249 5.17 17.06 16.51
CA GLY A 249 4.12 16.21 17.12
C GLY A 249 4.53 14.81 17.56
N GLU A 250 4.28 14.48 18.84
CA GLU A 250 4.30 13.11 19.37
C GLU A 250 3.06 12.31 18.94
N TRP A 251 3.23 11.02 18.64
CA TRP A 251 2.13 10.08 18.38
C TRP A 251 1.53 9.56 19.69
N TYR A 252 0.19 9.50 19.77
CA TYR A 252 -0.50 8.74 20.80
C TYR A 252 -1.67 7.93 20.24
N GLU A 253 -1.46 6.64 20.00
CA GLU A 253 -2.53 5.73 19.67
C GLU A 253 -3.22 5.22 20.96
N LYS A 254 -4.53 5.45 21.11
CA LYS A 254 -5.33 4.73 22.11
C LYS A 254 -5.81 3.43 21.47
N MET A 255 -5.19 2.31 21.83
CA MET A 255 -5.71 1.00 21.46
C MET A 255 -7.09 0.76 22.12
N GLN A 256 -8.00 0.10 21.37
CA GLN A 256 -9.38 -0.17 21.80
C GLN A 256 -9.50 -1.02 23.08
N ASP A 257 -8.40 -1.58 23.58
CA ASP A 257 -8.34 -2.43 24.78
C ASP A 257 -8.02 -1.64 26.07
N GLY A 258 -7.94 -0.30 26.00
CA GLY A 258 -7.71 0.56 27.16
C GLY A 258 -6.31 0.46 27.75
N LYS A 259 -5.37 -0.22 27.07
CA LYS A 259 -3.97 -0.30 27.48
C LYS A 259 -3.13 0.57 26.55
N THR A 260 -2.85 1.80 27.00
CA THR A 260 -1.83 2.66 26.36
C THR A 260 -0.48 1.94 26.36
N ALA A 261 0.01 1.55 25.18
CA ALA A 261 1.42 1.20 25.01
C ALA A 261 2.25 2.48 25.18
N LYS A 262 3.35 2.39 25.93
CA LYS A 262 4.26 3.52 26.18
C LYS A 262 5.07 3.82 24.92
N ALA A 263 4.92 5.04 24.39
CA ALA A 263 5.84 5.60 23.41
C ALA A 263 7.19 5.95 24.07
N LYS A 264 8.29 5.71 23.36
CA LYS A 264 9.61 6.28 23.65
C LYS A 264 10.08 7.04 22.41
N LYS A 265 10.07 8.38 22.51
CA LYS A 265 11.22 9.29 22.33
C LYS A 265 10.64 10.71 22.42
N ALA A 266 10.97 11.42 23.50
CA ALA A 266 10.51 12.79 23.72
C ALA A 266 11.17 13.73 22.71
N LEU A 267 10.38 14.39 21.87
CA LEU A 267 10.78 15.55 21.08
C LEU A 267 10.02 16.76 21.63
N GLY A 268 10.59 17.40 22.65
CA GLY A 268 10.23 18.74 23.14
C GLY A 268 8.79 18.95 23.63
N GLU A 269 8.55 20.06 24.34
CA GLU A 269 7.20 20.59 24.43
C GLU A 269 6.78 21.13 23.05
N PRO A 270 5.48 21.08 22.68
CA PRO A 270 5.00 21.76 21.48
C PRO A 270 5.51 23.19 21.47
N LEU A 271 5.98 23.68 20.31
CA LEU A 271 6.47 25.05 20.24
C LEU A 271 5.41 26.03 20.79
N PRO A 272 5.82 27.05 21.57
CA PRO A 272 4.88 28.03 22.11
C PRO A 272 4.00 28.63 21.01
N GLY A 273 2.69 28.42 21.11
CA GLY A 273 1.70 28.92 20.15
C GLY A 273 1.14 27.89 19.16
N THR A 274 1.65 26.66 19.13
CA THR A 274 1.13 25.59 18.26
C THR A 274 -0.16 24.98 18.85
N GLN A 275 -1.26 25.05 18.09
CA GLN A 275 -2.51 24.37 18.46
C GLN A 275 -2.49 22.92 17.96
N LEU A 276 -2.54 21.96 18.88
CA LEU A 276 -2.68 20.55 18.52
C LEU A 276 -4.08 20.26 17.96
N CYS A 277 -4.15 19.38 16.96
CA CYS A 277 -5.40 18.84 16.47
C CYS A 277 -6.16 18.16 17.62
N PRO A 278 -7.45 18.48 17.86
CA PRO A 278 -8.22 17.85 18.93
C PRO A 278 -8.45 16.35 18.73
N THR A 279 -8.19 15.85 17.52
CA THR A 279 -8.47 14.48 17.10
C THR A 279 -7.21 13.61 17.12
N CYS A 280 -6.24 13.90 16.24
CA CYS A 280 -5.00 13.13 16.16
C CYS A 280 -3.92 13.56 17.16
N ARG A 281 -4.08 14.74 17.79
CA ARG A 281 -3.12 15.37 18.71
C ARG A 281 -1.76 15.72 18.11
N LEU A 282 -1.66 15.77 16.77
CA LEU A 282 -0.51 16.29 16.05
C LEU A 282 -0.73 17.76 15.67
N THR A 283 0.36 18.48 15.38
CA THR A 283 0.27 19.75 14.67
C THR A 283 0.07 19.47 13.19
N HIS A 284 -0.89 20.16 12.57
CA HIS A 284 -0.98 20.21 11.12
C HIS A 284 -0.42 21.52 10.56
N MET A 285 0.09 22.42 11.40
CA MET A 285 0.56 23.72 10.94
C MET A 285 1.85 23.57 10.15
N THR A 286 1.89 24.14 8.96
CA THR A 286 3.10 24.12 8.14
C THR A 286 4.02 25.32 8.39
N ARG A 287 3.60 26.22 9.30
CA ARG A 287 4.27 27.49 9.66
C ARG A 287 4.48 28.44 8.48
N ARG A 288 3.67 28.30 7.43
CA ARG A 288 3.62 29.20 6.28
C ARG A 288 2.27 29.89 6.24
N ASP A 289 2.26 31.08 5.64
CA ASP A 289 1.04 31.88 5.48
C ASP A 289 0.51 31.77 4.05
N CYS A 290 -0.81 31.84 3.92
CA CYS A 290 -1.49 31.76 2.64
C CYS A 290 -1.15 32.97 1.78
N GLU A 291 -0.58 32.72 0.60
CA GLU A 291 -0.23 33.74 -0.38
C GLU A 291 -1.45 34.55 -0.90
N ARG A 292 -2.68 34.09 -0.65
CA ARG A 292 -3.92 34.78 -1.06
C ARG A 292 -4.55 35.67 0.00
N CYS A 293 -4.49 35.29 1.28
CA CYS A 293 -5.22 35.98 2.35
C CYS A 293 -4.42 36.19 3.65
N GLY A 294 -3.18 35.72 3.71
CA GLY A 294 -2.30 35.84 4.88
C GLY A 294 -2.70 34.98 6.08
N SER A 295 -3.73 34.14 5.97
CA SER A 295 -4.09 33.19 7.04
C SER A 295 -3.12 32.00 7.06
N PRO A 296 -2.87 31.36 8.22
CA PRO A 296 -1.98 30.21 8.31
C PRO A 296 -2.36 29.05 7.38
N LEU A 297 -1.35 28.30 6.95
CA LEU A 297 -1.49 27.07 6.17
C LEU A 297 -1.36 25.84 7.08
N ARG A 298 -2.06 24.77 6.69
CA ARG A 298 -1.97 23.44 7.29
C ARG A 298 -1.65 22.37 6.25
N ASP A 299 -1.01 21.28 6.63
CA ASP A 299 -0.91 20.11 5.76
C ASP A 299 -2.29 19.45 5.58
N THR A 300 -2.35 18.51 4.65
CA THR A 300 -3.58 17.82 4.28
C THR A 300 -3.64 16.39 4.80
N ILE A 301 -2.64 15.95 5.58
CA ILE A 301 -2.54 14.54 6.00
C ILE A 301 -3.64 14.19 6.97
N ILE A 302 -4.30 13.07 6.70
CA ILE A 302 -5.33 12.50 7.56
C ILE A 302 -4.71 11.40 8.41
N ASN A 303 -4.75 11.56 9.73
CA ASN A 303 -4.35 10.54 10.68
C ASN A 303 -5.55 9.75 11.19
N PHE A 304 -5.30 8.66 11.92
CA PHE A 304 -6.38 7.90 12.54
C PHE A 304 -7.22 8.78 13.49
N GLY A 305 -8.52 8.72 13.29
CA GLY A 305 -9.51 9.54 14.01
C GLY A 305 -9.89 10.82 13.26
N ASP A 306 -9.01 11.36 12.41
CA ASP A 306 -9.31 12.57 11.64
C ASP A 306 -10.47 12.33 10.67
N LYS A 307 -11.19 13.42 10.37
CA LYS A 307 -12.25 13.38 9.38
C LYS A 307 -11.64 13.52 7.99
N LEU A 308 -12.06 12.69 7.05
CA LEU A 308 -11.77 12.90 5.64
C LEU A 308 -12.29 14.26 5.20
N GLU A 309 -11.55 14.94 4.32
CA GLU A 309 -11.99 16.22 3.77
C GLU A 309 -13.24 16.02 2.89
N PRO A 310 -14.37 16.70 3.17
CA PRO A 310 -15.64 16.45 2.49
C PRO A 310 -15.54 16.56 0.97
N HIS A 311 -14.88 17.61 0.48
CA HIS A 311 -14.73 17.84 -0.97
C HIS A 311 -13.87 16.77 -1.67
N VAL A 312 -12.94 16.10 -0.96
CA VAL A 312 -12.16 14.97 -1.50
C VAL A 312 -13.01 13.71 -1.52
N TRP A 313 -13.75 13.47 -0.43
CA TRP A 313 -14.69 12.36 -0.33
C TRP A 313 -15.76 12.43 -1.42
N ASP A 314 -16.38 13.60 -1.64
CA ASP A 314 -17.41 13.79 -2.67
C ASP A 314 -16.89 13.47 -4.07
N ARG A 315 -15.63 13.85 -4.38
CA ARG A 315 -14.98 13.46 -5.64
C ARG A 315 -14.78 11.95 -5.73
N ALA A 316 -14.27 11.32 -4.68
CA ALA A 316 -14.03 9.88 -4.65
C ALA A 316 -15.34 9.09 -4.76
N GLU A 317 -16.39 9.52 -4.07
CA GLU A 317 -17.72 8.92 -4.11
C GLU A 317 -18.34 9.08 -5.49
N LYS A 318 -18.19 10.25 -6.13
CA LYS A 318 -18.65 10.48 -7.50
C LYS A 318 -17.93 9.56 -8.50
N VAL A 319 -16.60 9.47 -8.43
CA VAL A 319 -15.81 8.54 -9.25
C VAL A 319 -16.29 7.09 -9.05
N ALA A 320 -16.48 6.69 -7.79
CA ALA A 320 -16.94 5.35 -7.44
C ALA A 320 -18.38 5.09 -7.88
N LYS A 321 -19.25 6.10 -7.99
CA LYS A 321 -20.62 5.98 -8.51
C LYS A 321 -20.65 5.90 -10.04
N ASP A 322 -19.84 6.69 -10.72
CA ASP A 322 -19.89 6.85 -12.18
C ASP A 322 -19.06 5.82 -12.95
N CYS A 323 -18.08 5.18 -12.31
CA CYS A 323 -17.26 4.18 -12.99
C CYS A 323 -18.09 2.94 -13.41
N SER A 324 -17.66 2.25 -14.46
CA SER A 324 -18.20 0.93 -14.82
C SER A 324 -17.21 -0.19 -14.53
N LEU A 325 -15.95 0.16 -14.30
CA LEU A 325 -14.85 -0.72 -13.92
C LEU A 325 -14.09 -0.12 -12.73
N CYS A 326 -13.86 -0.92 -11.70
CA CYS A 326 -13.02 -0.58 -10.56
C CYS A 326 -11.78 -1.48 -10.54
N ILE A 327 -10.59 -0.90 -10.53
CA ILE A 327 -9.31 -1.61 -10.48
C ILE A 327 -8.61 -1.25 -9.18
N VAL A 328 -8.49 -2.22 -8.28
CA VAL A 328 -7.80 -2.10 -7.00
C VAL A 328 -6.35 -2.54 -7.18
N LEU A 329 -5.39 -1.67 -6.83
CA LEU A 329 -3.96 -1.96 -6.92
C LEU A 329 -3.28 -1.67 -5.59
N GLY A 330 -2.64 -2.69 -5.01
CA GLY A 330 -1.76 -2.51 -3.85
C GLY A 330 -2.48 -2.04 -2.57
N SER A 331 -3.75 -2.39 -2.40
CA SER A 331 -4.54 -2.08 -1.19
C SER A 331 -5.21 -3.35 -0.65
N THR A 332 -5.19 -3.50 0.67
CA THR A 332 -5.96 -4.53 1.38
C THR A 332 -7.44 -4.19 1.48
N VAL A 333 -7.85 -2.95 1.16
CA VAL A 333 -9.26 -2.51 1.17
C VAL A 333 -9.91 -2.71 2.55
N LEU A 334 -9.17 -2.47 3.64
CA LEU A 334 -9.66 -2.66 5.02
C LEU A 334 -10.04 -1.35 5.73
N VAL A 335 -9.39 -0.24 5.39
CA VAL A 335 -9.56 1.03 6.11
C VAL A 335 -10.88 1.70 5.73
N THR A 336 -11.78 1.83 6.69
CA THR A 336 -13.05 2.55 6.52
C THR A 336 -12.86 4.05 6.77
N PRO A 337 -13.62 4.93 6.08
CA PRO A 337 -14.68 4.60 5.11
C PRO A 337 -14.17 4.36 3.67
N ALA A 338 -12.87 4.51 3.39
CA ALA A 338 -12.31 4.36 2.04
C ALA A 338 -12.65 3.00 1.37
N SER A 339 -12.60 1.91 2.15
CA SER A 339 -12.96 0.56 1.69
C SER A 339 -14.40 0.43 1.22
N GLU A 340 -15.31 1.29 1.68
CA GLU A 340 -16.73 1.26 1.31
C GLU A 340 -16.97 1.72 -0.13
N LEU A 341 -16.08 2.54 -0.69
CA LEU A 341 -16.13 2.92 -2.10
C LEU A 341 -16.03 1.68 -2.99
N VAL A 342 -15.16 0.73 -2.64
CA VAL A 342 -15.01 -0.53 -3.37
C VAL A 342 -16.09 -1.53 -2.96
N THR A 343 -16.19 -1.83 -1.67
CA THR A 343 -16.99 -2.96 -1.14
C THR A 343 -18.50 -2.73 -1.17
N LYS A 344 -18.95 -1.46 -1.20
CA LYS A 344 -20.37 -1.10 -1.28
C LYS A 344 -20.72 -0.46 -2.62
N LEU A 345 -20.04 0.61 -3.04
CA LEU A 345 -20.42 1.35 -4.26
C LEU A 345 -20.03 0.62 -5.55
N CYS A 346 -18.87 -0.04 -5.57
CA CYS A 346 -18.44 -0.84 -6.71
C CYS A 346 -18.90 -2.31 -6.64
N ARG A 347 -19.66 -2.72 -5.61
CA ARG A 347 -20.05 -4.12 -5.37
C ARG A 347 -20.69 -4.84 -6.57
N LYS A 348 -21.46 -4.12 -7.38
CA LYS A 348 -22.18 -4.66 -8.54
C LYS A 348 -21.49 -4.36 -9.88
N LYS A 349 -20.28 -3.81 -9.83
CA LYS A 349 -19.49 -3.42 -11.01
C LYS A 349 -18.46 -4.50 -11.33
N ASN A 350 -17.78 -4.37 -12.46
CA ASN A 350 -16.60 -5.15 -12.73
C ASN A 350 -15.48 -4.67 -11.80
N VAL A 351 -14.90 -5.60 -11.05
CA VAL A 351 -13.81 -5.31 -10.12
C VAL A 351 -12.60 -6.16 -10.47
N VAL A 352 -11.44 -5.52 -10.63
CA VAL A 352 -10.15 -6.19 -10.78
C VAL A 352 -9.33 -5.86 -9.54
N VAL A 353 -8.70 -6.86 -8.92
CA VAL A 353 -7.89 -6.66 -7.71
C VAL A 353 -6.52 -7.29 -7.91
N CYS A 354 -5.48 -6.47 -7.93
CA CYS A 354 -4.09 -6.91 -7.86
C CYS A 354 -3.49 -6.53 -6.50
N ASN A 355 -3.27 -7.53 -5.65
CA ASN A 355 -2.63 -7.36 -4.35
C ASN A 355 -2.02 -8.69 -3.88
N ARG A 356 -0.89 -8.63 -3.17
CA ARG A 356 -0.24 -9.84 -2.61
C ARG A 356 -1.04 -10.45 -1.45
N GLN A 357 -1.53 -9.62 -0.55
CA GLN A 357 -2.33 -10.05 0.60
C GLN A 357 -3.82 -10.13 0.26
N ALA A 358 -4.59 -10.91 1.01
CA ALA A 358 -6.05 -10.92 0.92
C ALA A 358 -6.64 -9.52 1.08
N THR A 359 -7.76 -9.26 0.42
CA THR A 359 -8.42 -7.94 0.44
C THR A 359 -9.87 -8.02 0.88
N GLY A 360 -10.39 -6.91 1.41
CA GLY A 360 -11.81 -6.75 1.70
C GLY A 360 -12.72 -6.84 0.45
N ALA A 361 -12.14 -6.78 -0.76
CA ALA A 361 -12.87 -6.91 -2.01
C ALA A 361 -12.95 -8.36 -2.54
N ASP A 362 -12.18 -9.31 -1.99
CA ASP A 362 -12.05 -10.66 -2.56
C ASP A 362 -13.39 -11.44 -2.57
N GLY A 363 -14.31 -11.13 -1.64
CA GLY A 363 -15.64 -11.73 -1.57
C GLY A 363 -16.71 -11.08 -2.45
N LEU A 364 -16.35 -10.15 -3.34
CA LEU A 364 -17.31 -9.51 -4.24
C LEU A 364 -17.75 -10.44 -5.39
N PRO A 365 -18.99 -10.32 -5.90
CA PRO A 365 -19.55 -11.28 -6.86
C PRO A 365 -18.84 -11.38 -8.22
N SER A 366 -18.16 -10.32 -8.66
CA SER A 366 -17.57 -10.20 -10.00
C SER A 366 -16.16 -9.61 -9.91
N VAL A 367 -15.29 -10.33 -9.20
CA VAL A 367 -13.88 -9.98 -9.01
C VAL A 367 -12.96 -10.84 -9.87
N VAL A 368 -12.08 -10.17 -10.61
CA VAL A 368 -10.86 -10.78 -11.16
C VAL A 368 -9.75 -10.55 -10.13
N ARG A 369 -9.33 -11.61 -9.43
CA ARG A 369 -8.33 -11.54 -8.36
C ARG A 369 -6.98 -12.03 -8.87
N ILE A 370 -5.93 -11.21 -8.71
CA ILE A 370 -4.55 -11.51 -9.11
C ILE A 370 -3.60 -11.29 -7.93
N HIS A 371 -2.91 -12.34 -7.48
CA HIS A 371 -1.88 -12.25 -6.45
C HIS A 371 -0.52 -11.99 -7.09
N ALA A 372 -0.18 -10.72 -7.29
CA ALA A 372 1.09 -10.31 -7.88
C ALA A 372 1.54 -8.94 -7.36
N GLU A 373 2.79 -8.61 -7.65
CA GLU A 373 3.28 -7.23 -7.59
C GLU A 373 2.57 -6.37 -8.64
N CYS A 374 2.18 -5.15 -8.26
CA CYS A 374 1.41 -4.27 -9.14
C CYS A 374 2.15 -3.93 -10.44
N ASP A 375 3.47 -3.72 -10.38
CA ASP A 375 4.28 -3.41 -11.56
C ASP A 375 4.36 -4.61 -12.53
N VAL A 376 4.49 -5.83 -12.01
CA VAL A 376 4.49 -7.06 -12.82
C VAL A 376 3.14 -7.22 -13.54
N PHE A 377 2.04 -7.09 -12.79
CA PHE A 377 0.70 -7.18 -13.36
C PHE A 377 0.44 -6.09 -14.41
N MET A 378 0.75 -4.83 -14.08
CA MET A 378 0.51 -3.70 -14.99
C MET A 378 1.44 -3.72 -16.20
N ALA A 379 2.64 -4.29 -16.12
CA ALA A 379 3.51 -4.50 -17.28
C ALA A 379 2.84 -5.42 -18.31
N GLU A 380 2.25 -6.54 -17.88
CA GLU A 380 1.55 -7.46 -18.77
C GLU A 380 0.27 -6.83 -19.35
N VAL A 381 -0.49 -6.08 -18.53
CA VAL A 381 -1.65 -5.30 -19.02
C VAL A 381 -1.21 -4.30 -20.10
N MET A 382 -0.12 -3.57 -19.87
CA MET A 382 0.38 -2.56 -20.80
C MET A 382 0.85 -3.16 -22.13
N LYS A 383 1.52 -4.32 -22.13
CA LYS A 383 1.90 -5.02 -23.37
C LYS A 383 0.69 -5.27 -24.26
N LEU A 384 -0.41 -5.74 -23.66
CA LEU A 384 -1.65 -6.02 -24.38
C LEU A 384 -2.36 -4.75 -24.87
N LEU A 385 -2.44 -3.70 -24.05
CA LEU A 385 -3.07 -2.44 -24.42
C LEU A 385 -2.30 -1.69 -25.51
N LEU A 386 -0.97 -1.70 -25.47
CA LEU A 386 -0.11 -1.09 -26.49
C LEU A 386 -0.26 -1.81 -27.84
N GLN A 387 -0.28 -3.14 -27.81
CA GLN A 387 -0.54 -3.96 -29.00
C GLN A 387 -1.92 -3.68 -29.61
N ALA A 388 -2.96 -3.52 -28.78
CA ALA A 388 -4.33 -3.28 -29.25
C ALA A 388 -4.55 -1.87 -29.81
N SER A 389 -3.82 -0.87 -29.33
CA SER A 389 -4.01 0.55 -29.66
C SER A 389 -3.10 1.07 -30.78
N ASN A 390 -2.20 0.24 -31.34
CA ASN A 390 -1.05 0.69 -32.15
C ASN A 390 -0.23 1.78 -31.42
N GLY A 391 -0.20 1.74 -30.08
CA GLY A 391 0.38 2.77 -29.23
C GLY A 391 1.90 2.71 -29.06
N GLY A 392 2.59 1.95 -29.92
CA GLY A 392 4.01 1.63 -29.80
C GLY A 392 4.26 0.26 -29.14
N THR A 393 5.52 -0.04 -28.88
CA THR A 393 5.96 -1.26 -28.18
C THR A 393 6.09 -1.02 -26.68
N PHE A 394 6.05 -2.10 -25.89
CA PHE A 394 6.30 -2.00 -24.45
C PHE A 394 7.70 -1.48 -24.13
N ASP A 395 8.71 -1.82 -24.93
CA ASP A 395 10.08 -1.34 -24.76
C ASP A 395 10.19 0.18 -25.00
N GLU A 396 9.45 0.71 -25.97
CA GLU A 396 9.32 2.17 -26.18
C GLU A 396 8.65 2.85 -24.98
N PHE A 397 7.59 2.25 -24.43
CA PHE A 397 6.94 2.77 -23.23
C PHE A 397 7.90 2.82 -22.04
N VAL A 398 8.64 1.73 -21.78
CA VAL A 398 9.60 1.63 -20.68
C VAL A 398 10.79 2.58 -20.87
N SER A 399 11.37 2.64 -22.07
CA SER A 399 12.49 3.55 -22.35
C SER A 399 12.11 5.03 -22.25
N GLY A 400 10.84 5.37 -22.46
CA GLY A 400 10.33 6.72 -22.24
C GLY A 400 10.22 7.13 -20.76
N LEU A 401 10.28 6.19 -19.81
CA LEU A 401 10.13 6.50 -18.38
C LEU A 401 11.30 7.31 -17.82
N ASP A 402 12.53 7.10 -18.33
CA ASP A 402 13.71 7.86 -17.89
C ASP A 402 13.59 9.35 -18.21
N GLU A 403 13.01 9.70 -19.36
CA GLU A 403 12.81 11.11 -19.71
C GLU A 403 11.69 11.75 -18.89
N LYS A 404 10.60 11.01 -18.61
CA LYS A 404 9.57 11.46 -17.67
C LYS A 404 10.11 11.68 -16.27
N ARG A 405 11.01 10.80 -15.81
CA ARG A 405 11.68 10.92 -14.51
C ARG A 405 12.41 12.26 -14.36
N LYS A 406 13.15 12.70 -15.39
CA LYS A 406 13.78 14.04 -15.40
C LYS A 406 12.74 15.17 -15.31
N GLY A 407 11.57 14.98 -15.91
CA GLY A 407 10.43 15.89 -15.75
C GLY A 407 9.97 15.99 -14.30
N TYR A 408 9.84 14.85 -13.61
CA TYR A 408 9.49 14.82 -12.19
C TYR A 408 10.57 15.40 -11.28
N ASP A 409 11.86 15.21 -11.61
CA ASP A 409 12.98 15.83 -10.89
C ASP A 409 12.86 17.36 -10.88
N ARG A 410 12.49 17.95 -12.03
CA ARG A 410 12.21 19.39 -12.15
C ARG A 410 10.99 19.83 -11.36
N LEU A 411 9.95 19.00 -11.29
CA LEU A 411 8.73 19.31 -10.51
C LEU A 411 8.92 19.20 -9.00
N ARG A 412 9.93 18.46 -8.52
CA ARG A 412 10.24 18.28 -7.09
C ARG A 412 11.54 18.97 -6.64
N ALA A 413 12.04 19.95 -7.39
CA ALA A 413 13.25 20.72 -7.09
C ALA A 413 14.50 19.90 -6.67
N VAL A 414 14.65 18.67 -7.19
CA VAL A 414 15.73 17.74 -6.76
C VAL A 414 17.09 18.06 -7.42
N GLU A 415 17.15 19.00 -8.37
CA GLU A 415 18.36 19.27 -9.18
C GLU A 415 19.54 19.91 -8.40
N SER A 416 19.41 20.24 -7.11
CA SER A 416 20.52 20.73 -6.29
C SER A 416 21.12 19.66 -5.35
N GLY A 417 22.03 18.87 -5.91
CA GLY A 417 23.23 18.31 -5.27
C GLY A 417 23.13 17.76 -3.83
N PHE A 418 22.86 16.45 -3.71
CA PHE A 418 23.37 15.65 -2.60
C PHE A 418 23.78 14.28 -3.16
N VAL A 419 25.08 14.08 -3.36
CA VAL A 419 25.69 12.79 -3.68
C VAL A 419 25.64 11.96 -2.40
N ILE A 420 24.83 10.89 -2.37
CA ILE A 420 25.01 9.86 -1.35
C ILE A 420 26.30 9.13 -1.73
N SER A 421 27.36 9.34 -0.94
CA SER A 421 28.59 8.57 -1.08
C SER A 421 28.28 7.11 -0.72
N ASN A 422 28.66 6.20 -1.63
CA ASN A 422 28.53 4.74 -1.53
C ASN A 422 28.85 4.13 -0.17
#